data_AF-A0A3R6EDP8-F1
#
_entry.id   AF-A0A3R6EDP8-F1
#
_cell.length_a   1.000
_cell.length_b   1.000
_cell.length_c   1.000
_cell.angle_alpha   90.00
_cell.angle_beta   90.00
_cell.angle_gamma   90.00
#
_symmetry.space_group_name_H-M   'P 1'
#
loop_
_entity.id
_entity.type
_entity.pdbx_description
1 polymer ?
#
loop_
_entity_poly.entity_id
_entity_poly.type
_entity_poly.pdbx_seq_one_letter_code
_entity_poly.pdbx_strand_id
1 'polypeptide(L)' 'MSIEDIINEECVNFMTEEPMDNIQSAEYFKENILPDEIEITHDDGNYFEISVNGKQYSCEVYGNGDFLSLYCRV' A
#
# COMPACT_ATOMS: atom_id res chain seq x y z
N MET A 1 11.30 -4.96 2.96
CA MET A 1 11.18 -3.63 2.33
C MET A 1 10.90 -2.65 3.45
N SER A 2 11.52 -1.47 3.46
CA SER A 2 11.23 -0.45 4.47
C SER A 2 10.10 0.46 3.97
N ILE A 3 9.38 1.13 4.89
CA ILE A 3 8.37 2.13 4.50
C ILE A 3 9.01 3.30 3.74
N GLU A 4 10.28 3.61 4.05
CA GLU A 4 11.06 4.63 3.36
C GLU A 4 11.28 4.29 1.89
N ASP A 5 11.44 3.01 1.55
CA ASP A 5 11.54 2.58 0.15
C ASP A 5 10.21 2.80 -0.58
N ILE A 6 9.09 2.53 0.10
CA ILE A 6 7.73 2.62 -0.47
C ILE A 6 7.32 4.07 -0.77
N ILE A 7 7.64 5.01 0.12
CA ILE A 7 7.27 6.43 -0.05
C ILE A 7 8.22 7.19 -0.98
N ASN A 8 9.42 6.66 -1.23
CA ASN A 8 10.41 7.29 -2.12
C ASN A 8 10.36 6.73 -3.55
N GLU A 9 9.87 5.49 -3.73
CA GLU A 9 9.61 4.94 -5.06
C GLU A 9 8.24 5.45 -5.57
N GLU A 10 8.22 6.09 -6.74
CA GLU A 10 6.99 6.67 -7.30
C GLU A 10 5.88 5.62 -7.54
N CYS A 11 6.22 4.34 -7.63
CA CYS A 11 5.29 3.22 -7.74
C CYS A 11 5.96 1.91 -7.31
N VAL A 12 5.43 1.24 -6.29
CA VAL A 12 5.92 -0.09 -5.90
C VAL A 12 5.04 -1.16 -6.53
N ASN A 13 5.68 -2.14 -7.17
CA ASN A 13 5.02 -3.17 -7.96
C ASN A 13 5.28 -4.57 -7.42
N PHE A 14 4.23 -5.36 -7.24
CA PHE A 14 4.32 -6.73 -6.71
C PHE A 14 3.53 -7.71 -7.57
N MET A 15 4.06 -8.92 -7.72
CA MET A 15 3.35 -10.04 -8.32
C MET A 15 2.58 -10.79 -7.22
N THR A 16 1.30 -11.05 -7.44
CA THR A 16 0.48 -11.88 -6.54
C THR A 16 0.43 -13.31 -7.07
N GLU A 17 0.39 -14.30 -6.17
CA GLU A 17 0.27 -15.71 -6.57
C GLU A 17 -1.13 -16.05 -7.10
N GLU A 18 -2.14 -15.31 -6.64
CA GLU A 18 -3.54 -15.46 -7.03
C GLU A 18 -4.12 -14.15 -7.57
N PRO A 19 -5.15 -14.23 -8.45
CA PRO A 19 -5.89 -13.08 -8.91
C PRO A 19 -6.55 -12.31 -7.76
N MET A 20 -6.15 -11.06 -7.53
CA MET A 20 -6.75 -10.18 -6.52
C MET A 20 -7.41 -8.95 -7.16
N ASP A 21 -8.60 -8.57 -6.67
CA ASP A 21 -9.18 -7.26 -6.98
C ASP A 21 -8.47 -6.14 -6.21
N ASN A 22 -8.81 -4.87 -6.49
CA ASN A 22 -8.17 -3.70 -5.88
C ASN A 22 -8.28 -3.67 -4.34
N ILE A 23 -9.37 -4.18 -3.77
CA ILE A 23 -9.60 -4.14 -2.32
C ILE A 23 -8.79 -5.24 -1.65
N GLN A 24 -8.88 -6.47 -2.17
CA GLN A 24 -8.07 -7.60 -1.69
C GLN A 24 -6.57 -7.30 -1.78
N SER A 25 -6.18 -6.65 -2.86
CA SER A 25 -4.84 -6.12 -3.09
C SER A 25 -4.38 -5.16 -1.99
N ALA A 26 -5.25 -4.23 -1.57
CA ALA A 26 -4.94 -3.29 -0.50
C ALA A 26 -4.84 -3.99 0.87
N GLU A 27 -5.76 -4.92 1.17
CA GLU A 27 -5.67 -5.74 2.39
C GLU A 27 -4.37 -6.55 2.44
N TYR A 28 -4.01 -7.22 1.35
CA TYR A 28 -2.75 -7.96 1.26
C TYR A 28 -1.55 -7.08 1.54
N PHE A 29 -1.52 -5.87 0.97
CA PHE A 29 -0.44 -4.92 1.19
C PHE A 29 -0.36 -4.49 2.67
N LYS A 30 -1.49 -4.17 3.29
CA LYS A 30 -1.58 -3.79 4.71
C LYS A 30 -1.09 -4.91 5.64
N GLU A 31 -1.42 -6.16 5.35
CA GLU A 31 -1.08 -7.31 6.20
C GLU A 31 0.33 -7.87 5.99
N ASN A 32 0.89 -7.76 4.78
CA ASN A 32 2.12 -8.50 4.41
C ASN A 32 3.31 -7.60 4.06
N ILE A 33 3.08 -6.34 3.68
CA ILE A 33 4.13 -5.46 3.16
C ILE A 33 4.34 -4.25 4.06
N LEU A 34 3.26 -3.65 4.55
CA LEU A 34 3.31 -2.53 5.49
C LEU A 34 3.95 -2.98 6.81
N PRO A 35 4.94 -2.23 7.34
CA PRO A 35 5.50 -2.53 8.65
C PRO A 35 4.47 -2.36 9.78
N ASP A 36 4.49 -3.25 10.78
CA ASP A 36 3.56 -3.26 11.93
C ASP A 36 3.55 -1.94 12.74
N GLU A 37 4.62 -1.15 12.65
CA GLU A 37 4.79 0.11 13.38
C GLU A 37 4.07 1.31 12.73
N ILE A 38 3.45 1.12 11.57
CA ILE A 38 2.76 2.18 10.83
C ILE A 38 1.29 2.24 11.25
N GLU A 39 0.86 3.44 11.60
CA GLU A 39 -0.55 3.71 11.90
C GLU A 39 -1.30 4.05 10.61
N ILE A 40 -2.36 3.29 10.33
CA ILE A 40 -3.33 3.60 9.27
C ILE A 40 -4.37 4.56 9.86
N THR A 41 -4.42 5.78 9.33
CA THR A 41 -5.28 6.87 9.82
C THR A 41 -6.60 6.96 9.07
N HIS A 42 -6.65 6.41 7.85
CA HIS A 42 -7.84 6.32 7.02
C HIS A 42 -7.80 5.08 6.13
N ASP A 43 -8.96 4.46 5.88
CA ASP A 43 -9.09 3.25 5.06
C ASP A 43 -10.43 3.29 4.31
N ASP A 44 -10.36 3.35 2.98
CA ASP A 44 -11.50 3.34 2.05
C ASP A 44 -11.21 2.39 0.88
N GLY A 45 -11.13 1.10 1.21
CA GLY A 45 -10.98 0.03 0.22
C GLY A 45 -9.59 0.00 -0.39
N ASN A 46 -9.44 0.49 -1.63
CA ASN A 46 -8.16 0.53 -2.32
C ASN A 46 -7.38 1.84 -2.09
N TYR A 47 -7.89 2.70 -1.24
CA TYR A 47 -7.24 3.92 -0.77
C TYR A 47 -7.07 3.84 0.75
N PHE A 48 -5.89 4.20 1.25
CA PHE A 48 -5.66 4.34 2.69
C PHE A 48 -4.62 5.43 2.97
N GLU A 49 -4.65 5.97 4.18
CA GLU A 49 -3.67 6.95 4.65
C GLU A 49 -2.84 6.38 5.79
N ILE A 50 -1.55 6.66 5.78
CA ILE A 50 -0.60 6.22 6.80
C ILE A 50 0.15 7.37 7.44
N SER A 51 0.43 7.24 8.73
CA SER A 51 1.26 8.17 9.50
C SER A 51 2.65 7.59 9.71
N VAL A 52 3.68 8.22 9.12
CA VAL A 52 5.08 7.83 9.28
C VAL A 52 5.86 9.00 9.84
N ASN A 53 6.42 8.85 11.05
CA ASN A 53 7.18 9.89 11.74
C ASN A 53 6.43 11.25 11.83
N GLY A 54 5.10 11.21 12.00
CA GLY A 54 4.24 12.39 12.09
C GLY A 54 3.89 13.07 10.75
N LYS A 55 4.31 12.49 9.62
CA LYS A 55 3.85 12.89 8.27
C LYS A 55 2.78 11.93 7.79
N GLN A 56 1.74 12.46 7.16
CA GLN A 56 0.70 11.66 6.53
C GLN A 56 1.08 11.37 5.08
N TYR A 57 0.77 10.17 4.61
CA TYR A 57 0.91 9.78 3.22
C TYR A 57 -0.40 9.14 2.76
N SER A 58 -0.88 9.56 1.61
CA SER A 58 -2.02 8.97 0.92
C SER A 58 -1.54 7.88 -0.01
N CYS A 59 -2.08 6.68 0.14
CA CYS A 59 -1.69 5.48 -0.59
C CYS A 59 -2.85 4.95 -1.42
N GLU A 60 -2.63 4.79 -2.72
CA GLU A 60 -3.59 4.22 -3.67
C GLU A 60 -3.07 2.89 -4.21
N VAL A 61 -3.92 1.87 -4.14
CA VAL A 61 -3.62 0.51 -4.59
C VAL A 61 -4.41 0.19 -5.86
N TYR A 62 -3.70 -0.36 -6.83
CA TYR A 62 -4.25 -0.81 -8.11
C TYR A 62 -3.87 -2.27 -8.32
N GLY A 63 -4.88 -3.14 -8.42
CA GLY A 63 -4.74 -4.57 -8.66
C GLY A 63 -5.49 -5.00 -9.92
N ASN A 64 -4.84 -5.73 -10.82
CA ASN A 64 -5.51 -6.27 -12.03
C ASN A 64 -5.47 -7.80 -12.10
N GLY A 65 -5.61 -8.47 -10.95
CA GLY A 65 -5.49 -9.91 -10.85
C GLY A 65 -4.04 -10.36 -10.69
N ASP A 66 -3.19 -10.12 -11.69
CA ASP A 66 -1.83 -10.69 -11.70
C ASP A 66 -0.76 -9.78 -11.09
N PHE A 67 -1.14 -8.56 -10.69
CA PHE A 67 -0.22 -7.49 -10.37
C PHE A 67 -0.83 -6.43 -9.47
N LEU A 68 -0.01 -5.94 -8.54
CA LEU A 68 -0.31 -4.90 -7.57
C LEU A 68 0.62 -3.71 -7.79
N SER A 69 0.07 -2.51 -7.97
CA SER A 69 0.80 -1.24 -7.88
C SER A 69 0.35 -0.43 -6.68
N LEU A 70 1.31 0.11 -5.94
CA LEU A 70 1.08 1.05 -4.86
C LEU A 70 1.72 2.40 -5.17
N TYR A 71 0.95 3.47 -4.96
CA TYR A 71 1.40 4.84 -5.06
C TYR A 71 1.15 5.55 -3.74
N CYS A 72 2.21 5.97 -3.04
CA CYS A 72 2.09 6.78 -1.84
C CYS A 72 2.63 8.20 -2.07
N ARG A 73 1.88 9.22 -1.66
CA ARG A 73 2.26 10.65 -1.78
C ARG A 73 2.00 11.41 -0.49
N VAL A 74 2.82 12.44 -0.24
CA VAL A 74 2.67 13.40 0.88
C VAL A 74 1.56 14.41 0.59
#